data_AF-A0A183IVM1-F1
#
_entry.id   AF-A0A183IVM1-F1
#
_cell.length_a   1.000
_cell.length_b   1.000
_cell.length_c   1.000
_cell.angle_alpha   90.00
_cell.angle_beta   90.00
_cell.angle_gamma   90.00
#
_symmetry.space_group_name_H-M   'P 1'
#
loop_
_entity.id
_entity.type
_entity.pdbx_description
1 polymer ?
#
loop_
_entity_poly.entity_id
_entity_poly.type
_entity_poly.pdbx_seq_one_letter_code
_entity_poly.pdbx_strand_id
1 'polypeptide(L)'
;MLPVDSEKRFIVAFLQFLQKRINSGLLDSDHVESIEVAIQCLQSAFTIQDTQLQSKPIVDLYDLFCKEFTESQVLEPTEEQKAKAEGLKTEGNDLMKEGQFTAAVEKYTAAIKLYRNPIYFCNRAAAYSKLGNHEKGIEDCKIAVALSPSYSKAYGRMGLAYSALARFQEACDAYTRALELDPDNEGIRNNLEIAQGKLGAAGSNASQQQQSSAPGGAESFPNPLAGINIASLFSNPALMNMITQVMSNPEMQNA
;
A
#
# COMPACT_ATOMS: atom_id res chain seq x y z
N MET A 1 8.46 25.26 -0.02
CA MET A 1 9.53 25.89 -0.83
C MET A 1 10.68 26.18 0.12
N LEU A 2 11.79 25.45 0.01
CA LEU A 2 12.98 25.79 0.80
C LEU A 2 13.52 27.14 0.29
N PRO A 3 14.03 28.02 1.16
CA PRO A 3 14.64 29.27 0.73
C PRO A 3 15.77 28.98 -0.26
N VAL A 4 15.89 29.76 -1.33
CA VAL A 4 16.97 29.64 -2.34
C VAL A 4 18.37 29.64 -1.70
N ASP A 5 18.49 30.28 -0.53
CA ASP A 5 19.73 30.30 0.27
C ASP A 5 20.07 28.95 0.90
N SER A 6 19.09 28.10 1.22
CA SER A 6 19.31 26.79 1.82
C SER A 6 19.89 25.78 0.83
N GLU A 7 19.43 25.82 -0.42
CA GLU A 7 19.94 24.95 -1.49
C GLU A 7 21.39 25.31 -1.84
N LYS A 8 21.69 26.60 -2.03
CA LYS A 8 23.07 27.06 -2.29
C LYS A 8 24.02 26.69 -1.15
N ARG A 9 23.58 26.81 0.12
CA ARG A 9 24.38 26.40 1.28
C ARG A 9 24.69 24.91 1.29
N PHE A 10 23.72 24.06 0.92
CA PHE A 10 23.93 22.62 0.81
C PHE A 10 24.97 22.29 -0.27
N ILE A 11 24.85 22.89 -1.46
CA ILE A 11 25.81 22.66 -2.55
C ILE A 11 27.21 23.14 -2.15
N VAL A 12 27.34 24.29 -1.50
CA VAL A 12 28.65 24.76 -0.97
C VAL A 12 29.25 23.73 0.01
N ALA A 13 28.46 23.20 0.96
CA ALA A 13 28.95 22.19 1.90
C ALA A 13 29.39 20.89 1.21
N PHE A 14 28.67 20.46 0.16
CA PHE A 14 29.03 19.28 -0.62
C PHE A 14 30.31 19.50 -1.44
N LEU A 15 30.47 20.67 -2.07
CA LEU A 15 31.69 21.03 -2.80
C LEU A 15 32.92 21.09 -1.89
N GLN A 16 32.77 21.62 -0.67
CA GLN A 16 33.84 21.62 0.33
C GLN A 16 34.24 20.21 0.76
N PHE A 17 33.29 19.28 0.87
CA PHE A 17 33.58 17.87 1.10
C PHE A 17 34.42 17.26 -0.03
N LEU A 18 34.08 17.54 -1.29
CA LEU A 18 34.85 17.07 -2.46
C LEU A 18 36.28 17.64 -2.47
N GLN A 19 36.43 18.93 -2.17
CA GLN A 19 37.75 19.57 -2.05
C GLN A 19 38.59 18.96 -0.91
N LYS A 20 37.98 18.70 0.25
CA LYS A 20 38.64 17.99 1.36
C LYS A 20 39.10 16.59 0.93
N ARG A 21 38.32 15.90 0.09
CA ARG A 21 38.67 14.58 -0.42
C ARG A 21 39.85 14.62 -1.39
N ILE A 22 39.91 15.60 -2.30
CA ILE A 22 41.09 15.84 -3.15
C ILE A 22 42.31 16.13 -2.27
N ASN A 23 42.18 17.06 -1.32
CA ASN A 23 43.27 17.47 -0.44
C ASN A 23 43.73 16.39 0.55
N SER A 24 42.95 15.32 0.73
CA SER A 24 43.33 14.21 1.60
C SER A 24 44.45 13.34 1.04
N GLY A 25 44.75 13.44 -0.27
CA GLY A 25 45.78 12.63 -0.93
C GLY A 25 45.48 11.13 -1.01
N LEU A 26 44.22 10.73 -0.74
CA LEU A 26 43.78 9.32 -0.74
C LEU A 26 43.21 8.86 -2.10
N LEU A 27 43.29 9.70 -3.13
CA LEU A 27 42.76 9.45 -4.47
C LEU A 27 43.90 9.41 -5.49
N ASP A 28 43.74 8.61 -6.54
CA ASP A 28 44.63 8.64 -7.71
C ASP A 28 44.32 9.85 -8.63
N SER A 29 45.20 10.07 -9.61
CA SER A 29 45.11 11.22 -10.53
C SER A 29 43.80 11.26 -11.29
N ASP A 30 43.33 10.11 -11.80
CA ASP A 30 42.12 10.02 -12.63
C ASP A 30 40.87 10.38 -11.82
N HIS A 31 40.80 9.92 -10.56
CA HIS A 31 39.70 10.27 -9.66
C HIS A 31 39.76 11.74 -9.22
N VAL A 32 40.94 12.31 -9.01
CA VAL A 32 41.10 13.75 -8.69
C VAL A 32 40.55 14.60 -9.84
N GLU A 33 40.97 14.33 -11.08
CA GLU A 33 40.49 15.05 -12.26
C GLU A 33 38.97 14.96 -12.41
N SER A 34 38.41 13.75 -12.22
CA SER A 34 36.97 13.52 -12.30
C SER A 34 36.18 14.34 -11.27
N ILE A 35 36.70 14.46 -10.05
CA ILE A 35 36.05 15.23 -8.98
C ILE A 35 36.20 16.73 -9.23
N GLU A 36 37.33 17.20 -9.73
CA GLU A 36 37.52 18.62 -10.10
C GLU A 36 36.53 19.06 -11.18
N VAL A 37 36.30 18.22 -12.20
CA VAL A 37 35.28 18.48 -13.22
C VAL A 37 33.88 18.55 -12.59
N ALA A 38 33.56 17.64 -11.67
CA ALA A 38 32.28 17.66 -10.97
C ALA A 38 32.09 18.95 -10.13
N ILE A 39 33.15 19.42 -9.46
CA ILE A 39 33.14 20.69 -8.71
C ILE A 39 32.81 21.85 -9.64
N GLN A 40 33.49 21.97 -10.77
CA GLN A 40 33.28 23.06 -11.73
C GLN A 40 31.88 23.03 -12.33
N CYS A 41 31.37 21.85 -12.68
CA CYS A 41 30.00 21.67 -13.19
C CYS A 41 28.96 22.18 -12.18
N LEU A 42 29.11 21.82 -10.91
CA LEU A 42 28.21 22.26 -9.84
C LEU A 42 28.35 23.75 -9.51
N GLN A 43 29.56 24.31 -9.54
CA GLN A 43 29.77 25.75 -9.36
C GLN A 43 29.05 26.55 -10.45
N SER A 44 29.15 26.12 -11.70
CA SER A 44 28.49 26.75 -12.84
C SER A 44 26.96 26.62 -12.74
N ALA A 45 26.45 25.41 -12.50
CA ALA A 45 25.01 25.14 -12.43
C ALA A 45 24.30 25.96 -11.35
N PHE A 46 24.95 26.20 -10.21
CA PHE A 46 24.36 26.90 -9.06
C PHE A 46 24.86 28.33 -8.87
N THR A 47 25.70 28.84 -9.78
CA THR A 47 26.30 30.18 -9.73
C THR A 47 27.03 30.43 -8.40
N ILE A 48 27.95 29.53 -8.04
CA ILE A 48 28.74 29.58 -6.81
C ILE A 48 30.17 30.03 -7.14
N GLN A 49 30.67 31.03 -6.40
CA GLN A 49 32.03 31.57 -6.55
C GLN A 49 33.01 30.90 -5.59
N ASP A 50 34.30 30.83 -5.96
CA ASP A 50 35.38 30.29 -5.11
C ASP A 50 35.51 30.98 -3.76
N THR A 51 35.19 32.27 -3.69
CA THR A 51 35.18 33.05 -2.45
C THR A 51 34.18 32.52 -1.42
N GLN A 52 33.10 31.87 -1.87
CA GLN A 52 32.07 31.28 -1.01
C GLN A 52 32.52 29.92 -0.44
N LEU A 53 33.44 29.24 -1.13
CA LEU A 53 34.03 27.96 -0.72
C LEU A 53 35.12 28.13 0.35
N GLN A 54 35.70 29.32 0.48
CA GLN A 54 36.73 29.63 1.49
C GLN A 54 36.16 29.85 2.91
N SER A 55 34.84 29.93 3.06
CA SER A 55 34.21 30.07 4.37
C SER A 55 34.32 28.78 5.18
N LYS A 56 34.79 28.87 6.42
CA LYS A 56 34.92 27.70 7.31
C LYS A 56 33.52 27.10 7.57
N PRO A 57 33.28 25.80 7.28
CA PRO A 57 31.97 25.21 7.50
C PRO A 57 31.62 25.16 8.98
N ILE A 58 30.35 25.45 9.30
CA ILE A 58 29.81 25.33 10.66
C ILE A 58 29.61 23.84 11.01
N VAL A 59 29.37 22.97 10.01
CA VAL A 59 29.15 21.52 10.15
C VAL A 59 29.72 20.79 8.92
N ASP A 60 30.45 19.69 9.12
CA ASP A 60 30.93 18.81 8.05
C ASP A 60 29.78 17.90 7.58
N LEU A 61 29.48 17.90 6.27
CA LEU A 61 28.37 17.14 5.69
C LEU A 61 28.55 15.62 5.86
N TYR A 62 29.80 15.14 5.80
CA TYR A 62 30.11 13.75 6.04
C TYR A 62 29.88 13.39 7.51
N ASP A 63 30.25 14.26 8.45
CA ASP A 63 29.97 14.02 9.88
C ASP A 63 28.47 14.05 10.18
N LEU A 64 27.70 14.93 9.53
CA LEU A 64 26.23 14.95 9.64
C LEU A 64 25.63 13.66 9.09
N PHE A 65 26.04 13.25 7.89
CA PHE A 65 25.63 11.99 7.28
C PHE A 65 26.00 10.80 8.17
N CYS A 66 27.23 10.76 8.66
CA CYS A 66 27.69 9.70 9.54
C CYS A 66 26.93 9.67 10.86
N LYS A 67 26.52 10.81 11.46
CA LYS A 67 25.68 10.80 12.68
C LYS A 67 24.31 10.18 12.43
N GLU A 68 23.64 10.58 11.35
CA GLU A 68 22.35 10.00 10.93
C GLU A 68 22.48 8.50 10.57
N PHE A 69 23.61 8.11 9.97
CA PHE A 69 23.86 6.72 9.56
C PHE A 69 24.54 5.85 10.61
N THR A 70 25.16 6.39 11.66
CA THR A 70 25.67 5.61 12.80
C THR A 70 24.56 5.32 13.81
N GLU A 71 23.54 6.17 13.93
CA GLU A 71 22.28 5.76 14.56
C GLU A 71 21.54 4.69 13.73
N SER A 72 21.75 4.68 12.41
CA SER A 72 21.19 3.68 11.48
C SER A 72 22.12 2.53 11.11
N GLN A 73 23.32 2.40 11.72
CA GLN A 73 24.10 1.17 11.60
C GLN A 73 23.35 0.12 12.42
N VAL A 74 22.53 -0.67 11.71
CA VAL A 74 21.88 -1.87 12.21
C VAL A 74 22.99 -2.82 12.64
N LEU A 75 23.47 -2.68 13.87
CA LEU A 75 24.15 -3.76 14.57
C LEU A 75 23.20 -4.95 14.49
N GLU A 76 23.66 -6.03 13.85
CA GLU A 76 22.99 -7.33 13.87
C GLU A 76 22.53 -7.59 15.32
N PRO A 77 21.22 -7.84 15.56
CA PRO A 77 20.70 -8.00 16.90
C PRO A 77 21.48 -9.10 17.63
N THR A 78 21.92 -8.83 18.86
CA THR A 78 22.63 -9.83 19.65
C THR A 78 21.73 -11.02 19.94
N GLU A 79 22.32 -12.19 20.20
CA GLU A 79 21.53 -13.38 20.58
C GLU A 79 20.68 -13.14 21.84
N GLU A 80 21.16 -12.30 22.76
CA GLU A 80 20.37 -11.87 23.91
C GLU A 80 19.15 -11.02 23.51
N GLN A 81 19.31 -10.08 22.57
CA GLN A 81 18.19 -9.28 22.04
C GLN A 81 17.17 -10.16 21.32
N LYS A 82 17.63 -11.13 20.51
CA LYS A 82 16.76 -12.10 19.82
C LYS A 82 15.99 -12.96 20.84
N ALA A 83 16.68 -13.49 21.86
CA ALA A 83 16.05 -14.29 22.91
C ALA A 83 15.00 -13.49 23.69
N LYS A 84 15.30 -12.24 24.04
CA LYS A 84 14.35 -11.33 24.70
C LYS A 84 13.16 -11.00 23.81
N ALA A 85 13.37 -10.80 22.51
CA ALA A 85 12.30 -10.58 21.54
C ALA A 85 11.38 -11.80 21.41
N GLU A 86 11.93 -13.02 21.41
CA GLU A 86 11.15 -14.26 21.43
C GLU A 86 10.31 -14.44 22.70
N GLY A 87 10.85 -14.04 23.86
CA GLY A 87 10.10 -13.98 25.12
C GLY A 87 8.90 -13.06 25.01
N LEU A 88 9.12 -11.83 24.54
CA LEU A 88 8.05 -10.83 24.34
C LEU A 88 6.99 -11.31 23.32
N LYS A 89 7.40 -11.96 22.23
CA LYS A 89 6.46 -12.57 21.28
C LYS A 89 5.63 -13.67 21.96
N THR A 90 6.21 -14.44 22.86
CA THR A 90 5.50 -15.52 23.57
C THR A 90 4.47 -14.94 24.53
N GLU A 91 4.84 -13.93 25.31
CA GLU A 91 3.89 -13.17 26.14
C GLU A 91 2.76 -12.55 25.30
N GLY A 92 3.10 -11.96 24.14
CA GLY A 92 2.10 -11.43 23.20
C GLY A 92 1.14 -12.51 22.69
N ASN A 93 1.63 -13.73 22.44
CA ASN A 93 0.79 -14.85 22.02
C ASN A 93 -0.15 -15.31 23.14
N ASP A 94 0.28 -15.28 24.40
CA ASP A 94 -0.56 -15.65 25.54
C ASP A 94 -1.66 -14.60 25.77
N LEU A 95 -1.32 -13.32 25.69
CA LEU A 95 -2.29 -12.21 25.71
C LEU A 95 -3.31 -12.31 24.56
N MET A 96 -2.91 -12.78 23.37
CA MET A 96 -3.84 -13.06 22.28
C MET A 96 -4.86 -14.14 22.62
N LYS A 97 -4.44 -15.20 23.35
CA LYS A 97 -5.35 -16.28 23.80
C LYS A 97 -6.32 -15.77 24.86
N GLU A 98 -5.87 -14.87 25.72
CA GLU A 98 -6.69 -14.23 26.76
C GLU A 98 -7.62 -13.12 26.22
N GLY A 99 -7.51 -12.77 24.94
CA GLY A 99 -8.30 -11.70 24.32
C GLY A 99 -7.80 -10.29 24.62
N GLN A 100 -6.65 -10.14 25.26
CA GLN A 100 -6.03 -8.85 25.60
C GLN A 100 -5.24 -8.30 24.40
N PHE A 101 -5.95 -7.93 23.34
CA PHE A 101 -5.32 -7.60 22.05
C PHE A 101 -4.44 -6.34 22.08
N THR A 102 -4.82 -5.31 22.84
CA THR A 102 -4.00 -4.09 23.00
C THR A 102 -2.67 -4.40 23.66
N ALA A 103 -2.68 -5.16 24.76
CA ALA A 103 -1.46 -5.60 25.44
C ALA A 103 -0.60 -6.50 24.55
N ALA A 104 -1.23 -7.37 23.74
CA ALA A 104 -0.50 -8.18 22.75
C ALA A 104 0.22 -7.29 21.72
N VAL A 105 -0.42 -6.24 21.20
CA VAL A 105 0.22 -5.26 20.30
C VAL A 105 1.44 -4.61 20.95
N GLU A 106 1.34 -4.24 22.22
CA GLU A 106 2.47 -3.66 22.97
C GLU A 106 3.65 -4.64 23.07
N LYS A 107 3.38 -5.90 23.40
CA LYS A 107 4.43 -6.93 23.49
C LYS A 107 5.10 -7.23 22.16
N TYR A 108 4.33 -7.38 21.08
CA TYR A 108 4.92 -7.54 19.74
C TYR A 108 5.70 -6.30 19.31
N THR A 109 5.23 -5.09 19.65
CA THR A 109 5.95 -3.84 19.37
C THR A 109 7.27 -3.78 20.12
N ALA A 110 7.30 -4.20 21.38
CA ALA A 110 8.53 -4.33 22.14
C ALA A 110 9.49 -5.37 21.53
N ALA A 111 8.98 -6.52 21.06
CA ALA A 111 9.79 -7.53 20.36
C ALA A 111 10.41 -6.96 19.07
N ILE A 112 9.62 -6.26 18.26
CA ILE A 112 10.05 -5.64 16.98
C ILE A 112 11.15 -4.59 17.20
N LYS A 113 11.10 -3.83 18.30
CA LYS A 113 12.15 -2.85 18.65
C LYS A 113 13.50 -3.50 18.94
N LEU A 114 13.50 -4.74 19.43
CA LEU A 114 14.73 -5.49 19.73
C LEU A 114 15.22 -6.26 18.50
N TYR A 115 14.30 -6.89 17.77
CA TYR A 115 14.60 -7.70 16.60
C TYR A 115 13.44 -7.67 15.61
N ARG A 116 13.71 -7.23 14.38
CA ARG A 116 12.72 -7.19 13.30
C ARG A 116 12.56 -8.56 12.65
N ASN A 117 11.64 -9.36 13.18
CA ASN A 117 11.30 -10.68 12.63
C ASN A 117 9.93 -10.65 11.93
N PRO A 118 9.77 -11.24 10.72
CA PRO A 118 8.49 -11.29 10.00
C PRO A 118 7.35 -11.91 10.82
N ILE A 119 7.63 -12.86 11.71
CA ILE A 119 6.64 -13.50 12.59
C ILE A 119 6.03 -12.47 13.54
N TYR A 120 6.82 -11.54 14.08
CA TYR A 120 6.33 -10.57 15.07
C TYR A 120 5.39 -9.57 14.42
N PHE A 121 5.72 -9.10 13.22
CA PHE A 121 4.83 -8.26 12.42
C PHE A 121 3.53 -9.01 12.08
N CYS A 122 3.62 -10.26 11.61
CA CYS A 122 2.44 -11.07 11.29
C CYS A 122 1.54 -11.35 12.51
N ASN A 123 2.12 -11.52 13.69
CA ASN A 123 1.36 -11.69 14.94
C ASN A 123 0.73 -10.38 15.40
N ARG A 124 1.44 -9.25 15.29
CA ARG A 124 0.87 -7.92 15.58
C ARG A 124 -0.24 -7.54 14.62
N ALA A 125 -0.12 -7.89 13.33
CA ALA A 125 -1.19 -7.76 12.35
C ALA A 125 -2.46 -8.54 12.76
N ALA A 126 -2.28 -9.74 13.34
CA ALA A 126 -3.40 -10.51 13.87
C ALA A 126 -4.12 -9.78 15.03
N ALA A 127 -3.34 -9.18 15.94
CA ALA A 127 -3.87 -8.39 17.05
C ALA A 127 -4.60 -7.14 16.56
N TYR A 128 -4.02 -6.42 15.59
CA TYR A 128 -4.68 -5.27 14.95
C TYR A 128 -6.00 -5.64 14.29
N SER A 129 -6.07 -6.77 13.58
CA SER A 129 -7.33 -7.26 13.01
C SER A 129 -8.38 -7.58 14.07
N LYS A 130 -7.99 -8.08 15.25
CA LYS A 130 -8.92 -8.28 16.38
C LYS A 130 -9.41 -6.97 17.01
N LEU A 131 -8.64 -5.90 16.86
CA LEU A 131 -9.01 -4.54 17.27
C LEU A 131 -9.76 -3.76 16.17
N GLY A 132 -10.01 -4.35 15.00
CA GLY A 132 -10.61 -3.67 13.84
C GLY A 132 -9.68 -2.69 13.12
N ASN A 133 -8.40 -2.63 13.49
CA ASN A 133 -7.39 -1.77 12.86
C ASN A 133 -6.77 -2.46 11.63
N HIS A 134 -7.57 -2.70 10.60
CA HIS A 134 -7.16 -3.51 9.45
C HIS A 134 -6.04 -2.85 8.62
N GLU A 135 -6.02 -1.53 8.50
CA GLU A 135 -4.97 -0.77 7.80
C GLU A 135 -3.60 -1.00 8.43
N LYS A 136 -3.48 -0.89 9.76
CA LYS A 136 -2.23 -1.19 10.48
C LYS A 136 -1.83 -2.65 10.33
N GLY A 137 -2.81 -3.56 10.30
CA GLY A 137 -2.57 -4.97 10.01
C GLY A 137 -1.97 -5.19 8.62
N ILE A 138 -2.47 -4.48 7.61
CA ILE A 138 -1.93 -4.52 6.24
C ILE A 138 -0.50 -4.00 6.18
N GLU A 139 -0.20 -2.88 6.84
CA GLU A 139 1.17 -2.34 6.93
C GLU A 139 2.15 -3.34 7.54
N ASP A 140 1.77 -3.98 8.65
CA ASP A 140 2.58 -5.01 9.29
C ASP A 140 2.76 -6.24 8.38
N CYS A 141 1.71 -6.68 7.69
CA CYS A 141 1.81 -7.77 6.73
C CYS A 141 2.74 -7.44 5.55
N LYS A 142 2.70 -6.21 5.03
CA LYS A 142 3.61 -5.74 3.96
C LYS A 142 5.07 -5.77 4.41
N ILE A 143 5.34 -5.34 5.65
CA ILE A 143 6.69 -5.44 6.23
C ILE A 143 7.10 -6.91 6.38
N ALA A 144 6.21 -7.77 6.87
CA ALA A 144 6.50 -9.19 7.06
C ALA A 144 6.88 -9.89 5.74
N VAL A 145 6.16 -9.62 4.65
CA VAL A 145 6.48 -10.21 3.33
C VAL A 145 7.71 -9.57 2.68
N ALA A 146 8.02 -8.31 3.00
CA ALA A 146 9.29 -7.70 2.57
C ALA A 146 10.49 -8.34 3.27
N LEU A 147 10.36 -8.72 4.56
CA LEU A 147 11.38 -9.43 5.31
C LEU A 147 11.48 -10.92 4.92
N SER A 148 10.35 -11.55 4.61
CA SER A 148 10.29 -12.96 4.19
C SER A 148 9.22 -13.15 3.11
N PRO A 149 9.59 -13.08 1.82
CA PRO A 149 8.65 -13.22 0.70
C PRO A 149 7.99 -14.59 0.59
N SER A 150 8.50 -15.61 1.28
CA SER A 150 7.92 -16.96 1.34
C SER A 150 6.95 -17.16 2.50
N TYR A 151 6.68 -16.12 3.31
CA TYR A 151 5.86 -16.26 4.50
C TYR A 151 4.34 -16.23 4.19
N SER A 152 3.81 -17.37 3.73
CA SER A 152 2.41 -17.54 3.31
C SER A 152 1.39 -16.97 4.31
N LYS A 153 1.60 -17.19 5.61
CA LYS A 153 0.70 -16.71 6.68
C LYS A 153 0.51 -15.18 6.65
N ALA A 154 1.53 -14.41 6.31
CA ALA A 154 1.44 -12.96 6.22
C ALA A 154 0.54 -12.53 5.05
N TYR A 155 0.65 -13.18 3.89
CA TYR A 155 -0.24 -12.97 2.74
C TYR A 155 -1.69 -13.33 3.07
N GLY A 156 -1.94 -14.48 3.72
CA GLY A 156 -3.28 -14.88 4.14
C GLY A 156 -3.93 -13.88 5.11
N ARG A 157 -3.16 -13.34 6.07
CA ARG A 157 -3.65 -12.29 6.98
C ARG A 157 -3.90 -10.95 6.26
N MET A 158 -3.06 -10.62 5.28
CA MET A 158 -3.23 -9.43 4.46
C MET A 158 -4.53 -9.50 3.65
N GLY A 159 -4.83 -10.66 3.05
CA GLY A 159 -6.09 -10.90 2.34
C GLY A 159 -7.32 -10.78 3.24
N LEU A 160 -7.23 -11.28 4.48
CA LEU A 160 -8.30 -11.13 5.48
C LEU A 160 -8.54 -9.65 5.83
N ALA A 161 -7.47 -8.89 6.05
CA ALA A 161 -7.57 -7.46 6.36
C ALA A 161 -8.14 -6.66 5.18
N TYR A 162 -7.70 -6.91 3.94
CA TYR A 162 -8.30 -6.29 2.76
C TYR A 162 -9.79 -6.65 2.60
N SER A 163 -10.14 -7.91 2.83
CA SER A 163 -11.53 -8.38 2.77
C SER A 163 -12.42 -7.66 3.80
N ALA A 164 -11.91 -7.42 5.01
CA ALA A 164 -12.61 -6.68 6.05
C ALA A 164 -12.86 -5.20 5.67
N LEU A 165 -11.99 -4.63 4.83
CA LEU A 165 -12.10 -3.28 4.28
C LEU A 165 -12.87 -3.23 2.94
N ALA A 166 -13.50 -4.33 2.52
CA ALA A 166 -14.17 -4.47 1.22
C ALA A 166 -13.26 -4.22 -0.01
N ARG A 167 -11.94 -4.33 0.16
CA ARG A 167 -10.92 -4.23 -0.89
C ARG A 167 -10.70 -5.60 -1.53
N PHE A 168 -11.72 -6.08 -2.24
CA PHE A 168 -11.78 -7.49 -2.66
C PHE A 168 -10.74 -7.85 -3.72
N GLN A 169 -10.37 -6.92 -4.61
CA GLN A 169 -9.31 -7.17 -5.59
C GLN A 169 -7.98 -7.44 -4.90
N GLU A 170 -7.55 -6.55 -4.00
CA GLU A 170 -6.29 -6.74 -3.27
C GLU A 170 -6.33 -7.95 -2.33
N ALA A 171 -7.51 -8.30 -1.82
CA ALA A 171 -7.70 -9.53 -1.06
C ALA A 171 -7.46 -10.78 -1.92
N CYS A 172 -8.04 -10.83 -3.12
CA CYS A 172 -7.83 -11.93 -4.06
C CYS A 172 -6.35 -12.09 -4.42
N ASP A 173 -5.66 -11.00 -4.71
CA ASP A 173 -4.22 -11.02 -5.04
C ASP A 173 -3.40 -11.58 -3.86
N ALA A 174 -3.68 -11.12 -2.64
CA ALA A 174 -3.00 -11.58 -1.44
C ALA A 174 -3.26 -13.07 -1.14
N TYR A 175 -4.51 -13.54 -1.24
CA TYR A 175 -4.83 -14.95 -1.03
C TYR A 175 -4.23 -15.86 -2.12
N THR A 176 -4.25 -15.41 -3.37
CA THR A 176 -3.62 -16.13 -4.49
C THR A 176 -2.13 -16.33 -4.19
N ARG A 177 -1.42 -15.27 -3.80
CA ARG A 177 -0.01 -15.38 -3.44
C ARG A 177 0.22 -16.30 -2.22
N ALA A 178 -0.69 -16.31 -1.26
CA ALA A 178 -0.60 -17.23 -0.13
C ALA A 178 -0.77 -18.70 -0.56
N LEU A 179 -1.67 -19.00 -1.50
CA LEU A 179 -1.89 -20.35 -2.05
C LEU A 179 -0.78 -20.80 -2.98
N GLU A 180 -0.09 -19.90 -3.68
CA GLU A 180 1.13 -20.24 -4.41
C GLU A 180 2.24 -20.76 -3.48
N LEU A 181 2.27 -20.29 -2.23
CA LEU A 181 3.26 -20.67 -1.22
C LEU A 181 2.80 -21.84 -0.34
N ASP A 182 1.49 -21.99 -0.11
CA ASP A 182 0.86 -23.04 0.69
C ASP A 182 -0.43 -23.52 -0.02
N PRO A 183 -0.30 -24.39 -1.05
CA PRO A 183 -1.42 -24.78 -1.91
C PRO A 183 -2.53 -25.55 -1.20
N ASP A 184 -2.21 -26.24 -0.10
CA ASP A 184 -3.11 -27.12 0.64
C ASP A 184 -3.95 -26.37 1.68
N ASN A 185 -3.80 -25.05 1.78
CA ASN A 185 -4.52 -24.24 2.76
C ASN A 185 -5.99 -24.02 2.37
N GLU A 186 -6.86 -24.95 2.76
CA GLU A 186 -8.30 -24.90 2.47
C GLU A 186 -8.96 -23.62 3.00
N GLY A 187 -8.52 -23.12 4.16
CA GLY A 187 -9.06 -21.90 4.76
C GLY A 187 -8.81 -20.66 3.88
N ILE A 188 -7.61 -20.55 3.32
CA ILE A 188 -7.28 -19.47 2.37
C ILE A 188 -8.04 -19.66 1.06
N ARG A 189 -8.18 -20.89 0.57
CA ARG A 189 -8.95 -21.19 -0.66
C ARG A 189 -10.40 -20.75 -0.54
N ASN A 190 -11.06 -21.08 0.56
CA ASN A 190 -12.42 -20.63 0.85
C ASN A 190 -12.50 -19.09 0.94
N ASN A 191 -11.56 -18.45 1.62
CA ASN A 191 -11.54 -16.98 1.71
C ASN A 191 -11.34 -16.30 0.34
N LEU A 192 -10.54 -16.89 -0.55
CA LEU A 192 -10.36 -16.43 -1.92
C LEU A 192 -11.66 -16.52 -2.71
N GLU A 193 -12.37 -17.65 -2.64
CA GLU A 193 -13.66 -17.84 -3.31
C GLU A 193 -14.70 -16.81 -2.84
N ILE A 194 -14.78 -16.57 -1.53
CA ILE A 194 -15.65 -15.55 -0.95
C ILE A 194 -15.29 -14.15 -1.47
N ALA A 195 -14.00 -13.81 -1.53
CA ALA A 195 -13.55 -12.52 -2.04
C ALA A 195 -13.87 -12.34 -3.53
N GLN A 196 -13.68 -13.37 -4.35
CA GLN A 196 -14.02 -13.36 -5.78
C GLN A 196 -15.52 -13.18 -6.02
N GLY A 197 -16.36 -13.88 -5.25
CA GLY A 197 -17.81 -13.71 -5.32
C GLY A 197 -18.26 -12.27 -5.00
N LYS A 198 -17.66 -11.65 -3.97
CA LYS A 198 -17.94 -10.26 -3.61
C LYS A 198 -17.44 -9.25 -4.64
N LEU A 199 -16.28 -9.51 -5.25
CA LEU A 199 -15.74 -8.67 -6.33
C LEU A 199 -16.67 -8.69 -7.57
N GLY A 200 -17.15 -9.88 -7.97
CA GLY A 200 -18.09 -10.03 -9.08
C GLY A 200 -19.43 -9.33 -8.84
N ALA A 201 -19.96 -9.42 -7.62
CA ALA A 201 -21.20 -8.74 -7.24
C ALA A 201 -21.08 -7.20 -7.22
N ALA A 202 -19.90 -6.66 -6.90
CA ALA A 202 -19.65 -5.23 -6.98
C ALA A 202 -19.61 -4.72 -8.44
N GLY A 203 -19.06 -5.52 -9.36
CA GLY A 203 -19.00 -5.18 -10.79
C GLY A 203 -20.35 -5.27 -11.52
N SER A 204 -21.23 -6.18 -11.12
CA SER A 204 -22.58 -6.32 -11.71
C SER A 204 -23.54 -5.19 -11.29
N ASN A 205 -23.38 -4.66 -10.06
CA ASN A 205 -24.16 -3.49 -9.62
C ASN A 205 -23.75 -2.19 -10.35
N ALA A 206 -22.50 -2.07 -10.81
CA ALA A 206 -22.03 -0.91 -11.57
C ALA A 206 -22.57 -0.88 -13.03
N SER A 207 -22.89 -2.04 -13.60
CA SER A 207 -23.37 -2.16 -14.98
C SER A 207 -24.88 -1.91 -15.16
N GLN A 208 -25.65 -1.81 -14.07
CA GLN A 208 -27.08 -1.45 -14.12
C GLN A 208 -27.36 0.06 -14.01
N GLN A 209 -26.36 0.91 -13.73
CA GLN A 209 -26.54 2.38 -13.62
C GLN A 209 -26.12 3.16 -14.88
N GLN A 210 -25.72 2.48 -15.96
CA GLN A 210 -25.27 3.11 -17.21
C GLN A 210 -26.14 2.70 -18.42
N GLN A 211 -27.46 2.83 -18.31
CA GLN A 211 -28.36 2.89 -19.47
C GLN A 211 -29.42 3.98 -19.27
N SER A 212 -28.97 5.23 -19.17
CA SER A 212 -29.84 6.40 -19.34
C SER A 212 -29.05 7.58 -19.91
N SER A 213 -28.61 7.47 -21.15
CA SER A 213 -28.24 8.63 -21.96
C SER A 213 -28.34 8.28 -23.44
N ALA A 214 -29.46 8.66 -24.04
CA ALA A 214 -29.62 8.75 -25.49
C ALA A 214 -28.71 9.86 -26.06
N PRO A 215 -28.36 9.80 -27.35
CA PRO A 215 -28.99 10.78 -28.25
C PRO A 215 -29.24 10.28 -29.69
N GLY A 216 -30.26 10.83 -30.36
CA GLY A 216 -30.25 10.96 -31.83
C GLY A 216 -31.47 10.45 -32.61
N GLY A 217 -32.44 11.35 -32.80
CA GLY A 217 -33.33 11.54 -33.95
C GLY A 217 -33.71 10.40 -34.93
N ALA A 218 -35.00 10.10 -35.00
CA ALA A 218 -35.79 10.05 -36.24
C ALA A 218 -37.28 9.90 -35.88
N GLU A 219 -38.11 10.75 -36.47
CA GLU A 219 -39.56 10.77 -36.30
C GLU A 219 -40.21 9.52 -36.89
N SER A 220 -40.93 8.73 -36.09
CA SER A 220 -42.04 7.90 -36.58
C SER A 220 -43.00 7.56 -35.43
N PHE A 221 -44.26 8.00 -35.57
CA PHE A 221 -45.53 7.58 -34.94
C PHE A 221 -45.56 7.08 -33.48
N PRO A 222 -46.49 7.59 -32.64
CA PRO A 222 -46.60 7.15 -31.25
C PRO A 222 -47.17 5.74 -31.17
N ASN A 223 -46.32 4.75 -30.91
CA ASN A 223 -46.73 3.39 -30.57
C ASN A 223 -46.66 3.23 -29.04
N PRO A 224 -47.79 3.04 -28.32
CA PRO A 224 -47.83 3.11 -26.85
C PRO A 224 -47.10 1.94 -26.13
N LEU A 225 -46.52 1.00 -26.87
CA LEU A 225 -45.72 -0.12 -26.34
C LEU A 225 -44.21 -0.04 -26.65
N ALA A 226 -43.75 0.95 -27.40
CA ALA A 226 -42.32 1.06 -27.77
C ALA A 226 -41.52 1.68 -26.61
N GLY A 227 -41.16 0.86 -25.63
CA GLY A 227 -40.32 1.28 -24.49
C GLY A 227 -40.41 0.37 -23.27
N ILE A 228 -41.36 -0.57 -23.24
CA ILE A 228 -41.44 -1.51 -22.12
C ILE A 228 -40.47 -2.66 -22.36
N ASN A 229 -39.41 -2.70 -21.55
CA ASN A 229 -38.47 -3.81 -21.55
C ASN A 229 -39.21 -5.09 -21.12
N ILE A 230 -39.19 -6.14 -21.95
CA ILE A 230 -39.86 -7.41 -21.65
C ILE A 230 -39.41 -7.98 -20.30
N ALA A 231 -38.16 -7.72 -19.89
CA ALA A 231 -37.65 -8.14 -18.58
C ALA A 231 -38.32 -7.43 -17.39
N SER A 232 -38.70 -6.15 -17.51
CA SER A 232 -39.43 -5.41 -16.46
C SER A 232 -40.93 -5.73 -16.44
N LEU A 233 -41.46 -6.27 -17.53
CA LEU A 233 -42.83 -6.76 -17.65
C LEU A 233 -43.07 -8.00 -16.76
N PHE A 234 -42.17 -8.98 -16.83
CA PHE A 234 -42.29 -10.24 -16.09
C PHE A 234 -41.97 -10.10 -14.59
N SER A 235 -41.20 -9.09 -14.21
CA SER A 235 -40.81 -8.84 -12.82
C SER A 235 -41.80 -7.93 -12.08
N ASN A 236 -42.80 -7.36 -12.76
CA ASN A 236 -43.83 -6.52 -12.14
C ASN A 236 -45.27 -7.04 -12.38
N PRO A 237 -45.86 -7.77 -11.41
CA PRO A 237 -47.18 -8.38 -11.54
C PRO A 237 -48.33 -7.38 -11.80
N ALA A 238 -48.21 -6.15 -11.29
CA ALA A 238 -49.25 -5.12 -11.49
C ALA A 238 -49.30 -4.63 -12.94
N LEU A 239 -48.16 -4.61 -13.61
CA LEU A 239 -48.02 -4.16 -14.99
C LEU A 239 -48.56 -5.20 -15.98
N MET A 240 -48.38 -6.49 -15.68
CA MET A 240 -48.99 -7.59 -16.47
C MET A 240 -50.52 -7.59 -16.39
N ASN A 241 -51.10 -7.29 -15.22
CA ASN A 241 -52.56 -7.18 -15.07
C ASN A 241 -53.11 -5.97 -15.85
N MET A 242 -52.38 -4.86 -15.89
CA MET A 242 -52.76 -3.70 -16.68
C MET A 242 -52.72 -3.98 -18.19
N ILE A 243 -51.68 -4.69 -18.67
CA ILE A 243 -51.54 -5.04 -20.09
C ILE A 243 -52.62 -6.02 -20.55
N THR A 244 -52.92 -7.04 -19.74
CA THR A 244 -54.01 -7.99 -20.04
C THR A 244 -55.37 -7.31 -20.07
N GLN A 245 -55.57 -6.26 -19.27
CA GLN A 245 -56.79 -5.45 -19.27
C GLN A 245 -56.89 -4.52 -20.50
N VAL A 246 -55.77 -4.00 -20.98
CA VAL A 246 -55.71 -3.19 -22.22
C VAL A 246 -55.89 -4.09 -23.46
N MET A 247 -55.30 -5.28 -23.48
CA MET A 247 -55.43 -6.22 -24.61
C MET A 247 -56.81 -6.84 -24.73
N SER A 248 -57.55 -6.97 -23.64
CA SER A 248 -58.92 -7.49 -23.64
C SER A 248 -59.97 -6.44 -24.05
N ASN A 249 -59.56 -5.19 -24.32
CA ASN A 249 -60.47 -4.11 -24.67
C ASN A 249 -60.37 -3.73 -26.18
N PRO A 250 -61.33 -4.15 -27.03
CA PRO A 250 -61.24 -4.01 -28.48
C PRO A 250 -61.32 -2.57 -29.02
N GLU A 251 -61.71 -1.60 -28.20
CA GLU A 251 -61.74 -0.17 -28.59
C GLU A 251 -60.35 0.47 -28.64
N MET A 252 -59.37 -0.09 -27.93
CA MET A 252 -57.99 0.42 -27.88
C MET A 252 -57.08 -0.10 -29.01
N GLN A 253 -57.57 -1.03 -29.84
CA GLN A 253 -56.79 -1.64 -30.94
C GLN A 253 -56.92 -0.89 -32.27
N ASN A 254 -57.83 0.10 -32.38
CA ASN A 254 -58.14 0.82 -33.61
C ASN A 254 -57.86 2.34 -33.56
N ALA A 255 -57.00 2.80 -32.64
CA ALA A 255 -56.58 4.20 -32.53
C ALA A 255 -55.08 4.36 -32.85
#